data_AF-A0A011QQ64-F1
#
_entry.id   AF-A0A011QQ64-F1
#
_cell.length_a   1.000
_cell.length_b   1.000
_cell.length_c   1.000
_cell.angle_alpha   90.00
_cell.angle_beta   90.00
_cell.angle_gamma   90.00
#
_symmetry.space_group_name_H-M   'P 1'
#
loop_
_entity.id
_entity.type
_entity.pdbx_description
1 polymer ?
#
loop_
_entity_poly.entity_id
_entity_poly.type
_entity_poly.pdbx_seq_one_letter_code
_entity_poly.pdbx_strand_id
1 'polypeptide(L)'
;MVIDDAYRILREYQKKTQPNQPKGAGDVFLKWLLQNAANPKRVHRVALTENPPEEFQEFPDATLQRHFDASDRKFAAVAHAHPNKPPIWQAADCKWLAWWPQLQACGVKVDFLCPLDVQQVYAAKFPNREAPGLPDGA
;
A
#
# COMPACT_ATOMS: atom_id res chain seq x y z
N MET A 1 4.21 -9.93 -7.12
CA MET A 1 4.04 -9.31 -5.79
C MET A 1 5.34 -8.65 -5.40
N VAL A 2 5.30 -7.51 -4.70
CA VAL A 2 6.50 -6.80 -4.23
C VAL A 2 6.38 -6.52 -2.74
N ILE A 3 7.45 -6.76 -1.97
CA ILE A 3 7.53 -6.48 -0.52
C ILE A 3 8.86 -5.83 -0.16
N ASP A 4 8.95 -5.27 1.04
CA ASP A 4 10.23 -4.81 1.59
C ASP A 4 11.10 -5.99 2.05
N ASP A 5 12.42 -5.78 2.04
CA ASP A 5 13.44 -6.77 2.38
C ASP A 5 13.48 -7.14 3.87
N ALA A 6 13.04 -6.25 4.77
CA ALA A 6 12.94 -6.54 6.21
C ALA A 6 11.56 -7.07 6.64
N TYR A 7 10.70 -7.45 5.68
CA TYR A 7 9.39 -8.06 5.92
C TYR A 7 8.40 -7.20 6.73
N ARG A 8 8.51 -5.86 6.70
CA ARG A 8 7.57 -4.95 7.37
C ARG A 8 6.15 -5.09 6.83
N ILE A 9 5.99 -5.21 5.50
CA ILE A 9 4.68 -5.46 4.87
C ILE A 9 4.12 -6.81 5.32
N LEU A 10 4.94 -7.86 5.29
CA LEU A 10 4.53 -9.20 5.70
C LEU A 10 4.05 -9.22 7.17
N ARG A 11 4.79 -8.55 8.06
CA ARG A 11 4.44 -8.43 9.48
C ARG A 11 3.11 -7.67 9.68
N GLU A 12 2.80 -6.70 8.83
CA GLU A 12 1.50 -6.00 8.87
C GLU A 12 0.35 -6.98 8.64
N TYR A 13 0.45 -7.82 7.59
CA TYR A 13 -0.55 -8.85 7.32
C TYR A 13 -0.67 -9.85 8.48
N GLN A 14 0.45 -10.29 9.05
CA GLN A 14 0.46 -11.22 10.19
C GLN A 14 -0.26 -10.67 11.43
N LYS A 15 -0.30 -9.35 11.64
CA LYS A 15 -1.06 -8.75 12.75
C LYS A 15 -2.58 -8.82 12.56
N LYS A 16 -3.04 -8.92 11.32
CA LYS A 16 -4.46 -8.77 10.94
C LYS A 16 -5.11 -10.05 10.41
N THR A 17 -4.35 -11.15 10.30
CA THR A 17 -4.81 -12.42 9.70
C THR A 17 -4.39 -13.62 10.53
N GLN A 18 -5.09 -14.74 10.35
CA GLN A 18 -4.84 -16.02 11.02
C GLN A 18 -4.55 -17.10 9.97
N PRO A 19 -3.33 -17.15 9.40
CA PRO A 19 -3.03 -17.97 8.23
C PRO A 19 -3.15 -19.49 8.48
N ASN A 20 -3.07 -19.92 9.75
CA ASN A 20 -3.20 -21.33 10.14
C ASN A 20 -4.67 -21.78 10.27
N GLN A 21 -5.63 -20.84 10.22
CA GLN A 21 -7.08 -21.10 10.23
C GLN A 21 -7.76 -20.14 9.24
N PRO A 22 -7.55 -20.31 7.92
CA PRO A 22 -7.98 -19.32 6.94
C PRO A 22 -9.51 -19.21 6.90
N LYS A 23 -10.02 -18.01 7.18
CA LYS A 23 -11.45 -17.67 7.17
C LYS A 23 -11.82 -16.71 6.05
N GLY A 24 -10.85 -15.98 5.48
CA GLY A 24 -11.09 -15.04 4.40
C GLY A 24 -9.95 -14.92 3.39
N ALA A 25 -10.17 -14.10 2.36
CA ALA A 25 -9.22 -13.86 1.27
C ALA A 25 -7.85 -13.37 1.78
N GLY A 26 -7.82 -12.57 2.86
CA GLY A 26 -6.59 -12.11 3.49
C GLY A 26 -5.73 -13.24 4.07
N ASP A 27 -6.34 -14.27 4.65
CA ASP A 27 -5.60 -15.41 5.22
C ASP A 27 -5.01 -16.29 4.11
N VAL A 28 -5.77 -16.51 3.05
CA VAL A 28 -5.32 -17.25 1.85
C VAL A 28 -4.16 -16.51 1.19
N PHE A 29 -4.27 -15.19 1.06
CA PHE A 29 -3.21 -14.34 0.54
C PHE A 29 -1.95 -14.40 1.41
N LEU A 30 -2.07 -14.25 2.73
CA LEU A 30 -0.90 -14.32 3.62
C LEU A 30 -0.23 -15.70 3.54
N LYS A 31 -1.01 -16.79 3.51
CA LYS A 31 -0.46 -18.14 3.36
C LYS A 31 0.33 -18.27 2.05
N TRP A 32 -0.23 -17.79 0.93
CA TRP A 32 0.47 -17.77 -0.35
C TRP A 32 1.76 -16.93 -0.27
N LEU A 33 1.70 -15.75 0.35
CA LEU A 33 2.86 -14.86 0.48
C LEU A 33 3.97 -15.51 1.30
N LEU A 34 3.64 -16.14 2.43
CA LEU A 34 4.60 -16.87 3.27
C LEU A 34 5.27 -18.02 2.52
N GLN A 35 4.53 -18.75 1.70
CA GLN A 35 5.06 -19.86 0.89
C GLN A 35 5.95 -19.40 -0.27
N ASN A 36 5.80 -18.15 -0.73
CA ASN A 36 6.46 -17.64 -1.92
C ASN A 36 7.43 -16.49 -1.66
N ALA A 37 7.57 -16.00 -0.43
CA ALA A 37 8.39 -14.83 -0.08
C ALA A 37 9.87 -14.98 -0.48
N ALA A 38 10.39 -16.22 -0.49
CA ALA A 38 11.75 -16.54 -0.91
C ALA A 38 11.88 -16.86 -2.42
N ASN A 39 10.78 -16.88 -3.18
CA ASN A 39 10.76 -17.20 -4.60
C ASN A 39 10.83 -15.93 -5.46
N PRO A 40 12.00 -15.57 -6.03
CA PRO A 40 12.18 -14.34 -6.78
C PRO A 40 11.36 -14.29 -8.09
N LYS A 41 10.88 -15.43 -8.59
CA LYS A 41 10.00 -15.47 -9.76
C LYS A 41 8.56 -15.03 -9.45
N ARG A 42 8.20 -14.92 -8.18
CA ARG A 42 6.84 -14.59 -7.72
C ARG A 42 6.79 -13.35 -6.83
N VAL A 43 7.81 -13.19 -5.98
CA VAL A 43 7.92 -12.09 -5.02
C VAL A 43 9.24 -11.37 -5.24
N HIS A 44 9.16 -10.08 -5.59
CA HIS A 44 10.31 -9.20 -5.63
C HIS A 44 10.49 -8.56 -4.25
N ARG A 45 11.71 -8.55 -3.74
CA ARG A 45 12.08 -7.87 -2.50
C ARG A 45 12.79 -6.59 -2.83
N VAL A 46 12.38 -5.50 -2.19
CA VAL A 46 12.91 -4.16 -2.39
C VAL A 46 13.57 -3.72 -1.10
N ALA A 47 14.83 -3.31 -1.18
CA ALA A 47 15.54 -2.75 -0.05
C ALA A 47 14.97 -1.37 0.28
N LEU A 48 14.62 -1.16 1.55
CA LEU A 48 14.17 0.14 2.06
C LEU A 48 15.06 0.60 3.20
N THR A 49 15.47 1.86 3.14
CA THR A 49 16.25 2.53 4.17
C THR A 49 15.32 3.29 5.10
N GLU A 50 15.07 2.72 6.26
CA GLU A 50 14.21 3.31 7.29
C GLU A 50 15.03 4.20 8.24
N ASN A 51 14.70 5.49 8.29
CA ASN A 51 15.32 6.45 9.20
C ASN A 51 14.53 7.78 9.24
N PRO A 52 13.85 8.14 10.34
CA PRO A 52 13.56 7.39 11.59
C PRO A 52 12.51 6.26 11.40
N PRO A 53 12.03 5.57 12.46
CA PRO A 53 11.00 4.54 12.31
C PRO A 53 9.75 5.02 11.54
N GLU A 54 9.25 4.17 10.65
CA GLU A 54 8.15 4.47 9.73
C GLU A 54 8.43 5.63 8.76
N GLU A 55 9.68 6.02 8.56
CA GLU A 55 10.09 6.96 7.50
C GLU A 55 11.13 6.30 6.59
N PHE A 56 10.91 6.39 5.29
CA PHE A 56 11.74 5.71 4.29
C PHE A 56 12.38 6.74 3.38
N GLN A 57 13.69 6.57 3.11
CA GLN A 57 14.40 7.41 2.14
C GLN A 57 13.84 7.23 0.74
N GLU A 58 13.33 6.05 0.44
CA GLU A 58 12.75 5.71 -0.86
C GLU A 58 11.27 6.12 -0.99
N PHE A 59 10.69 6.77 0.01
CA PHE A 59 9.35 7.33 -0.13
C PHE A 59 9.36 8.46 -1.19
N PRO A 60 8.34 8.55 -2.07
CA PRO A 60 8.37 9.43 -3.24
C PRO A 60 8.54 10.93 -2.96
N ASP A 61 8.01 11.44 -1.86
CA ASP A 61 8.08 12.86 -1.50
C ASP A 61 8.13 13.06 0.02
N ALA A 62 9.11 13.85 0.49
CA ALA A 62 9.36 14.04 1.92
C ALA A 62 8.27 14.85 2.63
N THR A 63 7.61 15.77 1.92
CA THR A 63 6.49 16.55 2.48
C THR A 63 5.25 15.68 2.61
N LEU A 64 4.92 14.92 1.56
CA LEU A 64 3.81 13.97 1.55
C LEU A 64 3.99 12.92 2.63
N GLN A 65 5.21 12.38 2.81
CA GLN A 65 5.51 11.39 3.85
C GLN A 65 5.06 11.85 5.24
N ARG A 66 5.27 13.13 5.59
CA ARG A 66 4.87 13.70 6.90
C ARG A 66 3.35 13.72 7.11
N HIS A 67 2.58 13.80 6.03
CA HIS A 67 1.11 13.83 6.06
C HIS A 67 0.47 12.48 5.74
N PHE A 68 1.26 11.49 5.32
CA PHE A 68 0.85 10.13 5.04
C PHE A 68 0.75 9.30 6.32
N ASP A 69 -0.18 8.34 6.36
CA ASP A 69 -0.28 7.41 7.48
C ASP A 69 1.03 6.61 7.65
N ALA A 70 1.60 6.64 8.86
CA ALA A 70 2.92 6.09 9.12
C ALA A 70 3.03 4.59 8.78
N SER A 71 2.01 3.81 9.13
CA SER A 71 1.95 2.38 8.80
C SER A 71 1.90 2.10 7.30
N ASP A 72 1.42 3.04 6.49
CA ASP A 72 1.17 2.83 5.06
C ASP A 72 2.34 3.29 4.19
N ARG A 73 3.25 4.10 4.75
CA ARG A 73 4.42 4.63 4.02
C ARG A 73 5.26 3.55 3.37
N LYS A 74 5.36 2.37 4.00
CA LYS A 74 6.10 1.21 3.47
C LYS A 74 5.58 0.75 2.10
N PHE A 75 4.26 0.81 1.85
CA PHE A 75 3.69 0.38 0.57
C PHE A 75 4.06 1.34 -0.56
N ALA A 76 3.94 2.65 -0.31
CA ALA A 76 4.34 3.68 -1.26
C ALA A 76 5.86 3.66 -1.51
N ALA A 77 6.67 3.49 -0.47
CA ALA A 77 8.12 3.37 -0.59
C ALA A 77 8.54 2.14 -1.40
N VAL A 78 7.94 0.96 -1.17
CA VAL A 78 8.22 -0.25 -1.99
C VAL A 78 7.86 -0.03 -3.45
N ALA A 79 6.67 0.51 -3.73
CA ALA A 79 6.23 0.78 -5.10
C ALA A 79 7.15 1.79 -5.80
N HIS A 80 7.55 2.84 -5.08
CA HIS A 80 8.47 3.85 -5.60
C HIS A 80 9.89 3.32 -5.80
N ALA A 81 10.46 2.54 -4.88
CA ALA A 81 11.81 2.00 -5.05
C ALA A 81 11.91 0.91 -6.13
N HIS A 82 10.82 0.23 -6.45
CA HIS A 82 10.86 -0.84 -7.45
C HIS A 82 11.09 -0.28 -8.87
N PRO A 83 12.01 -0.85 -9.68
CA PRO A 83 12.35 -0.33 -11.02
C PRO A 83 11.13 -0.17 -11.95
N ASN A 84 10.19 -1.13 -11.89
CA ASN A 84 8.99 -1.11 -12.73
C ASN A 84 7.83 -0.28 -12.15
N LYS A 85 8.00 0.38 -10.99
CA LYS A 85 6.97 1.20 -10.31
C LYS A 85 5.57 0.56 -10.33
N PRO A 86 5.41 -0.66 -9.76
CA PRO A 86 4.15 -1.39 -9.86
C PRO A 86 3.01 -0.60 -9.20
N PRO A 87 1.77 -0.71 -9.70
CA PRO A 87 0.64 -0.07 -9.06
C PRO A 87 0.38 -0.66 -7.67
N ILE A 88 -0.13 0.19 -6.78
CA ILE A 88 -0.64 -0.21 -5.48
C ILE A 88 -2.12 -0.50 -5.63
N TRP A 89 -2.51 -1.75 -5.41
CA TRP A 89 -3.92 -2.13 -5.41
C TRP A 89 -4.55 -1.88 -4.04
N GLN A 90 -5.49 -0.97 -4.04
CA GLN A 90 -6.20 -0.49 -2.86
C GLN A 90 -7.59 -1.11 -2.85
N ALA A 91 -7.96 -1.79 -1.75
CA ALA A 91 -9.27 -2.41 -1.61
C ALA A 91 -10.28 -1.61 -0.75
N ALA A 92 -9.93 -1.24 0.48
CA ALA A 92 -10.92 -0.81 1.49
C ALA A 92 -10.57 0.46 2.29
N ASP A 93 -9.29 0.77 2.49
CA ASP A 93 -8.85 2.02 3.11
C ASP A 93 -9.09 3.27 2.24
N CYS A 94 -10.19 3.95 2.52
CA CYS A 94 -10.57 5.21 1.90
C CYS A 94 -9.55 6.34 1.99
N LYS A 95 -8.64 6.36 2.97
CA LYS A 95 -7.69 7.48 3.16
C LYS A 95 -6.77 7.66 1.95
N TRP A 96 -6.50 6.58 1.22
CA TRP A 96 -5.71 6.59 0.00
C TRP A 96 -6.29 7.47 -1.10
N LEU A 97 -7.59 7.78 -1.08
CA LEU A 97 -8.17 8.78 -1.98
C LEU A 97 -7.44 10.11 -1.82
N ALA A 98 -7.18 10.57 -0.59
CA ALA A 98 -6.54 11.85 -0.33
C ALA A 98 -5.07 11.94 -0.79
N TRP A 99 -4.43 10.80 -1.10
CA TRP A 99 -3.00 10.75 -1.38
C TRP A 99 -2.63 10.31 -2.79
N TRP A 100 -3.53 9.61 -3.49
CA TRP A 100 -3.22 9.09 -4.83
C TRP A 100 -2.79 10.18 -5.83
N PRO A 101 -3.34 11.42 -5.84
CA PRO A 101 -2.91 12.42 -6.82
C PRO A 101 -1.44 12.80 -6.65
N GLN A 102 -1.00 13.00 -5.41
CA GLN A 102 0.38 13.33 -5.08
C GLN A 102 1.31 12.14 -5.32
N LEU A 103 0.88 10.92 -5.01
CA LEU A 103 1.63 9.71 -5.34
C LEU A 103 1.82 9.55 -6.85
N GLN A 104 0.77 9.82 -7.64
CA GLN A 104 0.81 9.73 -9.10
C GLN A 104 1.76 10.78 -9.69
N ALA A 105 1.79 11.99 -9.15
CA ALA A 105 2.75 13.03 -9.54
C ALA A 105 4.21 12.59 -9.31
N CYS A 106 4.46 11.70 -8.35
CA CYS A 106 5.76 11.09 -8.09
C CYS A 106 5.98 9.74 -8.82
N GLY A 107 5.09 9.38 -9.76
CA GLY A 107 5.19 8.15 -10.55
C GLY A 107 4.74 6.87 -9.83
N VAL A 108 4.05 6.98 -8.70
CA VAL A 108 3.43 5.84 -7.99
C VAL A 108 1.95 5.78 -8.34
N LYS A 109 1.53 4.71 -9.01
CA LYS A 109 0.13 4.49 -9.38
C LYS A 109 -0.63 3.81 -8.24
N VAL A 110 -1.90 4.17 -8.08
CA VAL A 110 -2.82 3.54 -7.13
C VAL A 110 -4.06 3.13 -7.91
N ASP A 111 -4.41 1.84 -7.89
CA ASP A 111 -5.62 1.32 -8.50
C ASP A 111 -6.61 0.94 -7.39
N PHE A 112 -7.81 1.51 -7.43
CA PHE A 112 -8.88 1.20 -6.48
C PHE A 112 -9.72 0.04 -7.00
N LEU A 113 -9.77 -1.07 -6.26
CA LEU A 113 -10.49 -2.28 -6.67
C LEU A 113 -12.01 -2.12 -6.59
N CYS A 114 -12.49 -1.27 -5.67
CA CYS A 114 -13.91 -0.92 -5.52
C CYS A 114 -14.08 0.61 -5.44
N PRO A 115 -14.02 1.33 -6.58
CA PRO A 115 -14.00 2.80 -6.61
C PRO A 115 -15.24 3.45 -5.96
N LEU A 116 -16.42 2.85 -6.12
CA LEU A 116 -17.66 3.37 -5.53
C LEU A 116 -17.66 3.25 -4.00
N ASP A 117 -17.27 2.09 -3.47
CA ASP A 117 -17.24 1.84 -2.02
C ASP A 117 -16.25 2.77 -1.33
N VAL A 118 -15.05 2.94 -1.92
CA VAL A 118 -14.00 3.77 -1.33
C VAL A 118 -14.42 5.25 -1.28
N GLN A 119 -15.12 5.75 -2.30
CA GLN A 119 -15.66 7.12 -2.33
C GLN A 119 -16.77 7.31 -1.28
N GLN A 120 -17.71 6.37 -1.18
CA GLN A 120 -18.79 6.44 -0.19
C GLN A 120 -18.25 6.44 1.24
N VAL A 121 -17.31 5.54 1.54
CA VAL A 121 -16.67 5.46 2.86
C VAL A 121 -15.87 6.73 3.15
N TYR A 122 -15.19 7.31 2.16
CA TYR A 122 -14.46 8.56 2.34
C TYR A 122 -15.40 9.72 2.68
N ALA A 123 -16.47 9.91 1.90
CA ALA A 123 -17.44 10.98 2.12
C ALA A 123 -18.10 10.87 3.50
N ALA A 124 -18.43 9.65 3.93
CA ALA A 124 -18.98 9.42 5.27
C ALA A 124 -17.97 9.70 6.39
N LYS A 125 -16.69 9.36 6.18
CA LYS A 125 -15.61 9.52 7.18
C LYS A 125 -15.08 10.95 7.28
N PHE A 126 -15.11 11.69 6.17
CA PHE A 126 -14.57 13.05 6.05
C PHE A 126 -15.60 13.99 5.41
N PRO A 127 -16.75 14.26 6.05
CA PRO A 127 -17.84 15.03 5.44
C PRO A 127 -17.46 16.49 5.10
N ASN A 128 -16.42 17.03 5.76
CA ASN A 128 -15.93 18.39 5.54
C ASN A 128 -14.72 18.46 4.59
N ARG A 129 -14.40 17.36 3.90
CA ARG A 129 -13.30 17.31 2.92
C ARG A 129 -13.85 16.92 1.57
N GLU A 130 -13.49 17.69 0.55
CA GLU A 130 -13.74 17.28 -0.83
C GLU A 130 -12.85 16.08 -1.15
N ALA A 131 -13.48 14.97 -1.55
CA ALA A 131 -12.74 13.81 -2.01
C ALA A 131 -12.13 14.13 -3.37
N PRO A 132 -10.82 13.90 -3.58
CA PRO A 132 -10.29 13.95 -4.93
C PRO A 132 -11.00 12.91 -5.81
N GLY A 133 -11.01 13.17 -7.11
CA GLY A 133 -11.55 12.24 -8.10
C GLY A 133 -10.84 10.87 -8.07
N LEU A 134 -11.27 9.96 -8.94
CA LEU A 134 -10.57 8.69 -9.11
C LEU A 134 -9.42 8.86 -10.12
N PRO A 135 -8.37 8.02 -10.05
CA PRO A 135 -7.35 7.94 -11.09
C PRO A 135 -7.96 7.66 -12.46
N ASP A 136 -7.40 8.24 -13.52
CA ASP A 136 -7.80 7.95 -14.88
C ASP A 136 -7.70 6.43 -15.17
N GLY A 137 -8.82 5.81 -15.53
CA GLY A 137 -8.90 4.37 -15.81
C GLY A 137 -9.40 3.48 -14.67
N ALA A 138 -9.89 4.08 -13.57
CA ALA A 138 -10.68 3.39 -12.55
C ALA A 138 -12.13 3.09 -13.01
#